data_AF-A0A956TCT2-F1
#
_entry.id   AF-A0A956TCT2-F1
#
_cell.length_a   1.000
_cell.length_b   1.000
_cell.length_c   1.000
_cell.angle_alpha   90.00
_cell.angle_beta   90.00
_cell.angle_gamma   90.00
#
_symmetry.space_group_name_H-M   'P 1'
#
loop_
_entity.id
_entity.type
_entity.pdbx_description
1 polymer ?
#
loop_
_entity_poly.entity_id
_entity_poly.type
_entity_poly.pdbx_seq_one_letter_code
_entity_poly.pdbx_strand_id
1 'polypeptide(L)' 'MAYAPPESRPGQPGGIPTPEGIDLQEFYRPQDLEGIDHCGYLPGLPPFHRGPYATMYALRPWTIRQYAGFSTA' A
#
# COMPACT_ATOMS: atom_id res chain seq x y z
N MET A 1 20.64 5.44 25.37
CA MET A 1 19.20 5.72 25.54
C MET A 1 18.48 4.96 24.46
N ALA A 2 17.76 3.88 24.79
CA ALA A 2 16.95 3.14 23.81
C ALA A 2 15.67 3.94 23.57
N TYR A 3 15.34 4.21 22.30
CA TYR A 3 14.07 4.82 21.94
C TYR A 3 12.95 3.81 22.25
N ALA A 4 12.09 4.14 23.22
CA ALA A 4 10.85 3.42 23.46
C ALA A 4 9.78 4.04 22.54
N PRO A 5 9.25 3.32 21.55
CA PRO A 5 8.22 3.86 20.67
C PRO A 5 6.94 4.17 21.48
N PRO A 6 6.27 5.31 21.21
CA PRO A 6 5.06 5.69 21.93
C PRO A 6 3.96 4.64 21.75
N GLU A 7 3.29 4.25 22.84
CA GLU A 7 2.18 3.28 22.83
C GLU A 7 1.02 3.75 21.95
N SER A 8 0.50 2.86 21.09
CA SER A 8 -0.72 3.11 20.34
C SER A 8 -1.88 3.09 21.34
N ARG A 9 -2.52 4.25 21.52
CA ARG A 9 -3.71 4.35 22.38
C ARG A 9 -4.91 3.79 21.57
N PRO A 10 -5.55 2.69 22.00
CA PRO A 10 -6.71 2.17 21.28
C PRO A 10 -7.85 3.21 21.31
N GLY A 11 -8.38 3.54 20.13
CA GLY A 11 -9.63 4.31 19.99
C GLY A 11 -9.53 5.83 19.97
N GLN A 12 -8.42 6.44 19.54
CA GLN A 12 -8.42 7.89 19.29
C GLN A 12 -8.94 8.24 17.89
N PRO A 13 -10.05 9.01 17.76
CA PRO A 13 -10.40 9.67 16.52
C PRO A 13 -9.45 10.86 16.34
N GLY A 14 -8.31 10.61 15.71
CA GLY A 14 -7.25 11.60 15.55
C GLY A 14 -6.22 11.21 14.52
N GLY A 15 -6.61 10.38 13.55
CA GLY A 15 -5.76 10.09 12.41
C GLY A 15 -5.66 11.30 11.49
N ILE A 16 -4.64 11.31 10.63
CA ILE A 16 -4.54 12.30 9.56
C ILE A 16 -5.63 11.94 8.53
N PRO A 17 -6.65 12.79 8.31
CA PRO A 17 -7.74 12.45 7.42
C PRO A 17 -7.28 12.53 5.97
N THR A 18 -7.59 11.50 5.18
CA THR A 18 -7.40 11.55 3.73
C THR A 18 -8.65 12.12 3.03
N PRO A 19 -8.54 12.57 1.77
CA PRO A 19 -9.71 13.00 0.99
C PRO A 19 -10.80 11.92 0.86
N GLU A 20 -10.44 10.65 1.02
CA GLU A 20 -11.34 9.50 0.99
C GLU A 20 -12.09 9.28 2.33
N GLY A 21 -11.83 10.10 3.35
CA GLY A 21 -12.46 9.99 4.67
C GLY A 21 -11.91 8.84 5.52
N ILE A 22 -10.69 8.39 5.24
CA ILE A 22 -10.00 7.36 6.02
C ILE A 22 -9.03 8.05 6.97
N ASP A 23 -9.13 7.75 8.25
CA ASP A 23 -8.22 8.26 9.27
C ASP A 23 -6.95 7.41 9.33
N LEU A 24 -5.80 8.01 9.00
CA LEU A 24 -4.51 7.32 9.06
C LEU A 24 -3.88 7.43 10.45
N GLN A 25 -3.42 6.31 11.01
CA GLN A 25 -2.63 6.32 12.24
C GLN A 25 -1.24 6.94 12.00
N GLU A 26 -0.66 7.57 13.03
CA GLU A 26 0.68 8.17 12.95
C GLU A 26 1.79 7.12 12.81
N PHE A 27 1.61 5.95 13.44
CA PHE A 27 2.56 4.84 13.42
C PHE A 27 1.81 3.51 13.37
N TYR A 28 2.27 2.60 12.51
CA TYR A 28 1.76 1.23 12.40
C TYR A 28 2.76 0.24 12.98
N ARG A 29 2.24 -0.84 13.56
CA ARG A 29 2.98 -1.87 14.29
C ARG A 29 2.66 -3.26 13.72
N PRO A 30 3.48 -4.29 13.98
CA PRO A 30 3.19 -5.64 13.51
C PRO A 30 1.84 -6.20 13.95
N GLN A 31 1.33 -5.79 15.13
CA GLN A 31 0.01 -6.18 15.64
C GLN A 31 -1.14 -5.67 14.76
N ASP A 32 -0.94 -4.58 14.02
CA ASP A 32 -1.96 -4.04 13.11
C ASP A 32 -2.15 -4.92 11.86
N LEU A 33 -1.30 -5.93 11.67
CA LEU A 33 -1.48 -6.96 10.63
C LEU A 33 -2.40 -8.10 11.09
N GLU A 34 -2.81 -8.13 12.35
CA GLU A 34 -3.73 -9.16 12.87
C GLU A 34 -5.06 -9.12 12.11
N GLY A 35 -5.49 -10.26 11.57
CA GLY A 35 -6.70 -10.38 10.76
C GLY A 35 -6.53 -10.06 9.26
N ILE A 36 -5.29 -9.81 8.79
CA ILE A 36 -5.01 -9.60 7.37
C ILE A 36 -4.51 -10.90 6.72
N ASP A 37 -5.38 -11.57 5.96
CA ASP A 37 -5.08 -12.90 5.38
C ASP A 37 -4.12 -12.87 4.18
N HIS A 38 -3.99 -11.73 3.50
CA HIS A 38 -3.29 -11.65 2.22
C HIS A 38 -1.79 -11.28 2.33
N CYS A 39 -1.24 -11.17 3.54
CA CYS A 39 0.18 -10.89 3.77
C CYS A 39 1.12 -11.99 3.23
N GLY A 40 0.63 -13.22 3.08
CA GLY A 40 1.41 -14.36 2.56
C GLY A 40 1.31 -14.59 1.05
N TYR A 41 0.49 -13.83 0.33
CA TYR A 41 0.11 -14.19 -1.04
C TYR A 41 1.26 -13.96 -2.02
N LEU A 42 1.24 -14.70 -3.14
CA LEU A 42 2.21 -14.56 -4.22
C LEU A 42 1.64 -13.73 -5.38
N PRO A 43 2.46 -12.93 -6.07
CA PRO A 43 2.05 -12.27 -7.30
C PRO A 43 1.74 -13.31 -8.39
N GLY A 44 0.83 -12.99 -9.31
CA GLY A 44 0.44 -13.89 -10.40
C GLY A 44 -0.52 -15.01 -10.04
N LEU A 45 -0.98 -15.09 -8.79
CA LEU A 45 -2.02 -16.01 -8.33
C LEU A 45 -3.27 -15.24 -7.91
N PRO A 46 -4.49 -15.76 -8.18
CA PRO A 46 -5.72 -15.17 -7.65
C PRO A 46 -5.68 -15.09 -6.13
N PRO A 47 -6.23 -14.03 -5.49
CA PRO A 47 -6.90 -12.85 -6.04
C PRO A 47 -5.96 -11.67 -6.39
N PHE A 48 -4.71 -11.94 -6.79
CA PHE A 48 -3.78 -10.99 -7.41
C PHE A 48 -3.45 -9.72 -6.59
N HIS A 49 -3.51 -9.78 -5.25
CA HIS A 49 -3.25 -8.62 -4.38
C HIS A 49 -1.84 -8.03 -4.56
N ARG A 50 -0.86 -8.88 -4.92
CA ARG A 50 0.54 -8.47 -5.17
C ARG A 50 0.86 -8.23 -6.65
N GLY A 51 -0.15 -8.23 -7.50
CA GLY A 51 -0.04 -7.99 -8.93
C GLY A 51 -0.40 -9.21 -9.78
N PRO A 52 -0.74 -8.97 -11.06
CA PRO A 52 -1.28 -10.00 -11.96
C PRO A 52 -0.23 -10.94 -12.56
N TYR A 53 1.07 -10.62 -12.50
CA TYR A 53 2.14 -11.41 -13.12
C TYR A 53 3.15 -11.88 -12.07
N ALA A 54 3.59 -13.14 -12.13
CA ALA A 54 4.46 -13.73 -11.11
C ALA A 54 5.79 -12.99 -10.90
N THR A 55 6.38 -12.43 -11.97
CA THR A 55 7.67 -11.72 -11.90
C THR A 55 7.53 -10.20 -11.80
N MET A 56 6.33 -9.65 -12.01
CA MET A 56 6.06 -8.20 -12.10
C MET A 56 7.21 -7.45 -12.83
N TYR A 57 7.71 -6.38 -12.19
CA TYR A 57 8.75 -5.50 -12.72
C TYR A 57 10.18 -6.03 -12.53
N ALA A 58 10.37 -7.16 -11.83
CA ALA A 58 11.69 -7.78 -11.73
C ALA A 58 12.18 -8.30 -13.09
N LEU A 59 11.25 -8.69 -13.99
CA LEU A 59 11.56 -9.12 -15.35
C LEU A 59 11.24 -8.07 -16.42
N ARG A 60 10.09 -7.39 -16.32
CA ARG A 60 9.63 -6.41 -17.32
C ARG A 60 9.11 -5.16 -16.61
N PRO A 61 9.80 -4.01 -16.68
CA PRO A 61 9.31 -2.77 -16.07
C PRO A 61 7.99 -2.31 -16.70
N TRP A 62 7.26 -1.42 -16.02
CA TRP A 62 6.03 -0.87 -16.57
C TRP A 62 6.32 -0.07 -17.85
N THR A 63 5.38 -0.10 -18.79
CA THR A 63 5.51 0.68 -20.02
C THR A 63 5.38 2.17 -19.67
N ILE A 64 6.40 2.96 -20.02
CA ILE A 64 6.28 4.41 -20.02
C ILE A 64 5.39 4.78 -21.21
N ARG A 65 4.17 5.24 -20.92
CA ARG A 65 3.18 5.64 -21.94
C ARG A 65 2.98 7.14 -21.88
N GLN A 66 3.79 7.87 -22.63
CA GLN A 66 3.58 9.31 -22.80
C GLN A 66 2.39 9.53 -23.73
N TYR A 67 1.35 10.13 -23.19
CA TYR A 67 0.26 10.66 -24.01
C TYR A 67 0.72 11.99 -24.60
N ALA A 68 0.99 11.98 -25.90
CA ALA A 68 1.42 13.14 -26.65
C ALA A 68 0.53 13.30 -27.89
N GLY A 69 0.22 14.54 -28.23
CA GLY A 69 -0.53 14.91 -29.41
C GLY A 69 -0.32 16.40 -29.67
N PHE A 70 -0.13 16.76 -30.93
CA PHE A 70 -0.03 18.14 -31.38
C PHE A 70 -1.27 18.50 -32.22
N SER A 71 -1.52 19.79 -32.35
CA SER A 71 -2.80 20.42 -32.71
C SER A 71 -3.50 19.97 -34.00
N THR A 72 -2.91 19.12 -34.83
CA THR A 72 -3.51 18.56 -36.05
C THR A 72 -3.17 17.07 -36.19
N ALA A 73 -4.13 16.29 -36.68
CA ALA A 73 -4.00 14.86 -36.96
C ALA A 73 -3.24 14.58 -38.26
#